data_AF-A0A927BUV3-F1
#
_entry.id   AF-A0A927BUV3-F1
#
_cell.length_a   1.000
_cell.length_b   1.000
_cell.length_c   1.000
_cell.angle_alpha   90.00
_cell.angle_beta   90.00
_cell.angle_gamma   90.00
#
_symmetry.space_group_name_H-M   'P 1'
#
loop_
_entity.id
_entity.type
_entity.pdbx_description
1 polymer ?
#
loop_
_entity_poly.entity_id
_entity_poly.type
_entity_poly.pdbx_seq_one_letter_code
_entity_poly.pdbx_strand_id
1 'polypeptide(L)'
;MEGTTKIWRDAEAGVAEAGAMLAAGGIVAFPTETVYGLGADARNPVAVERVFAAKGRPSDNPLIVHIADRSGLEQLTLPAPATALRLMDRHWPGPLTLVLAVRPGAVAARVTAGLDTVAVRMPAHGLARRLIAAAGCPIAAPSANRSGRPSPTTAAHVREDLDGRIDGLLDGGPAGVGLESTVVQVDEGGRIHILRPGGVTSSELAACGPLAEPEPAGSAEDETAAAAPRSPGVKYKHYAPSGAMRLVEGAPDAVRARIQQEVDEAARRGARTGVLAFAEHAAHYRADLVLSCGSLSRLEEAASGLYAALRAFDAQGVTAIWAEAAPRSGIGEALMNRLEKASGQPPLRV
;
A
#
# COMPACT_ATOMS: atom_id res chain seq x y z
N MET A 1 9.89 -7.47 -26.26
CA MET A 1 9.48 -6.23 -26.96
C MET A 1 8.94 -5.30 -25.90
N GLU A 2 9.70 -4.27 -25.53
CA GLU A 2 9.20 -3.18 -24.69
C GLU A 2 8.23 -2.36 -25.56
N GLY A 3 6.93 -2.61 -25.40
CA GLY A 3 5.89 -1.83 -26.05
C GLY A 3 5.58 -0.60 -25.20
N THR A 4 5.26 0.53 -25.82
CA THR A 4 4.83 1.74 -25.09
C THR A 4 3.59 1.46 -24.25
N THR A 5 3.60 1.85 -22.97
CA THR A 5 2.41 1.71 -22.11
C THR A 5 1.32 2.65 -22.60
N LYS A 6 0.12 2.10 -22.89
CA LYS A 6 -1.01 2.92 -23.33
C LYS A 6 -1.59 3.73 -22.17
N ILE A 7 -1.84 5.02 -22.37
CA ILE A 7 -2.36 5.90 -21.31
C ILE A 7 -3.77 6.36 -21.66
N TRP A 8 -4.70 6.18 -20.72
CA TRP A 8 -6.05 6.72 -20.77
C TRP A 8 -6.25 7.78 -19.70
N ARG A 9 -7.12 8.74 -19.99
CA ARG A 9 -7.66 9.68 -18.99
C ARG A 9 -9.00 9.15 -18.47
N ASP A 10 -9.54 9.80 -17.43
CA ASP A 10 -10.90 9.53 -16.95
C ASP A 10 -11.95 9.95 -18.00
N ALA A 11 -12.23 9.04 -18.93
CA ALA A 11 -13.25 9.16 -19.95
C ALA A 11 -13.85 7.77 -20.24
N GLU A 12 -15.16 7.71 -20.48
CA GLU A 12 -15.89 6.44 -20.67
C GLU A 12 -15.26 5.54 -21.75
N ALA A 13 -14.86 6.11 -22.89
CA ALA A 13 -14.18 5.34 -23.95
C ALA A 13 -12.84 4.74 -23.47
N GLY A 14 -12.08 5.49 -22.66
CA GLY A 14 -10.81 5.00 -22.10
C GLY A 14 -11.01 3.91 -21.05
N VAL A 15 -12.07 4.03 -20.23
CA VAL A 15 -12.45 2.99 -19.27
C VAL A 15 -12.88 1.71 -19.97
N ALA A 16 -13.72 1.82 -21.00
CA ALA A 16 -14.18 0.67 -21.78
C ALA A 16 -13.00 -0.06 -22.46
N GLU A 17 -12.06 0.69 -23.04
CA GLU A 17 -10.89 0.11 -23.68
C GLU A 17 -9.93 -0.54 -22.66
N ALA A 18 -9.66 0.12 -21.53
CA ALA A 18 -8.86 -0.44 -20.46
C ALA A 18 -9.49 -1.70 -19.85
N GLY A 19 -10.83 -1.73 -19.71
CA GLY A 19 -11.58 -2.89 -19.27
C GLY A 19 -11.47 -4.06 -20.26
N ALA A 20 -11.66 -3.79 -21.55
CA ALA A 20 -11.49 -4.80 -22.60
C ALA A 20 -10.05 -5.37 -22.62
N MET A 21 -9.05 -4.52 -22.38
CA MET A 21 -7.65 -4.96 -22.26
C MET A 21 -7.44 -5.92 -21.08
N LEU A 22 -8.00 -5.62 -19.91
CA LEU A 22 -7.96 -6.53 -18.75
C LEU A 22 -8.67 -7.86 -19.06
N ALA A 23 -9.85 -7.80 -19.68
CA ALA A 23 -10.63 -8.98 -20.06
C ALA A 23 -9.87 -9.88 -21.07
N ALA A 24 -9.07 -9.28 -21.95
CA ALA A 24 -8.22 -10.00 -22.90
C ALA A 24 -6.93 -10.58 -22.29
N GLY A 25 -6.72 -10.47 -20.97
CA GLY A 25 -5.51 -10.94 -20.27
C GLY A 25 -4.37 -9.92 -20.23
N GLY A 26 -4.67 -8.67 -20.55
CA GLY A 26 -3.79 -7.52 -20.34
C GLY A 26 -3.57 -7.18 -18.87
N ILE A 27 -2.55 -6.39 -18.58
CA ILE A 27 -2.30 -5.81 -17.25
C ILE A 27 -2.37 -4.28 -17.32
N VAL A 28 -3.19 -3.69 -16.46
CA VAL A 28 -3.49 -2.25 -16.48
C VAL A 28 -3.31 -1.66 -15.09
N ALA A 29 -2.55 -0.58 -15.00
CA ALA A 29 -2.48 0.22 -13.78
C ALA A 29 -3.66 1.20 -13.67
N PHE A 30 -4.21 1.38 -12.48
CA PHE A 30 -5.38 2.23 -12.26
C PHE A 30 -5.37 2.87 -10.87
N PRO A 31 -5.98 4.06 -10.69
CA PRO A 31 -6.05 4.74 -9.40
C PRO A 31 -7.06 4.07 -8.48
N THR A 32 -6.80 4.15 -7.17
CA THR A 32 -7.81 3.94 -6.14
C THR A 32 -7.76 5.11 -5.15
N GLU A 33 -8.66 5.14 -4.17
CA GLU A 33 -8.58 6.10 -3.07
C GLU A 33 -7.34 5.90 -2.19
N THR A 34 -6.70 4.73 -2.23
CA THR A 34 -5.51 4.42 -1.41
C THR A 34 -4.21 4.73 -2.15
N VAL A 35 -3.92 3.96 -3.20
CA VAL A 35 -2.70 4.00 -4.02
C VAL A 35 -3.06 3.45 -5.41
N TYR A 36 -2.24 3.70 -6.43
CA TYR A 36 -2.43 3.06 -7.74
C TYR A 36 -2.20 1.55 -7.63
N GLY A 37 -3.07 0.76 -8.24
CA GLY A 37 -2.97 -0.70 -8.33
C GLY A 37 -2.56 -1.15 -9.74
N LEU A 38 -1.83 -2.27 -9.85
CA LEU A 38 -1.53 -2.94 -11.13
C LEU A 38 -2.41 -4.17 -11.27
N GLY A 39 -3.48 -4.06 -12.05
CA GLY A 39 -4.53 -5.07 -12.17
C GLY A 39 -4.31 -6.08 -13.28
N ALA A 40 -4.83 -7.29 -13.05
CA ALA A 40 -5.09 -8.35 -14.01
C ALA A 40 -6.39 -9.08 -13.63
N ASP A 41 -7.04 -9.80 -14.57
CA ASP A 41 -8.13 -10.71 -14.21
C ASP A 41 -7.61 -11.76 -13.21
N ALA A 42 -8.20 -11.77 -12.01
CA ALA A 42 -7.80 -12.64 -10.91
C ALA A 42 -7.95 -14.14 -11.23
N ARG A 43 -8.72 -14.49 -12.26
CA ARG A 43 -8.97 -15.87 -12.71
C ARG A 43 -7.99 -16.31 -13.79
N ASN A 44 -7.28 -15.37 -14.42
CA ASN A 44 -6.35 -15.65 -15.51
C ASN A 44 -4.92 -15.85 -14.97
N PRO A 45 -4.41 -17.10 -14.89
CA PRO A 45 -3.09 -17.36 -14.32
C PRO A 45 -1.95 -16.70 -15.12
N VAL A 46 -2.11 -16.57 -16.43
CA VAL A 46 -1.10 -15.92 -17.29
C VAL A 46 -1.04 -14.42 -16.99
N ALA A 47 -2.19 -13.76 -16.91
CA ALA A 47 -2.26 -12.32 -16.63
C ALA A 47 -1.76 -12.01 -15.20
N VAL A 48 -2.13 -12.82 -14.21
CA VAL A 48 -1.60 -12.71 -12.84
C VAL A 48 -0.09 -12.85 -12.83
N GLU A 49 0.48 -13.81 -13.56
CA GLU A 49 1.95 -13.97 -13.61
C GLU A 49 2.66 -12.77 -14.24
N ARG A 50 2.04 -12.12 -15.22
CA ARG A 50 2.55 -10.86 -15.80
C ARG A 50 2.62 -9.74 -14.76
N VAL A 51 1.68 -9.67 -13.80
CA VAL A 51 1.74 -8.72 -12.68
C VAL A 51 2.97 -8.97 -11.80
N PHE A 52 3.25 -10.23 -11.45
CA PHE A 52 4.45 -10.59 -10.69
C PHE A 52 5.73 -10.24 -11.46
N ALA A 53 5.79 -10.58 -12.74
CA ALA A 53 6.93 -10.33 -13.62
C ALA A 53 7.21 -8.83 -13.80
N ALA A 54 6.18 -8.02 -14.11
CA ALA A 54 6.32 -6.57 -14.31
C ALA A 54 6.88 -5.88 -13.06
N LYS A 55 6.48 -6.33 -11.87
CA LYS A 55 6.92 -5.77 -10.59
C LYS A 55 8.26 -6.32 -10.09
N GLY A 56 8.68 -7.50 -10.55
CA GLY A 56 9.74 -8.29 -9.92
C GLY A 56 9.35 -8.71 -8.49
N ARG A 57 8.09 -9.12 -8.29
CA ARG A 57 7.53 -9.45 -6.97
C ARG A 57 7.81 -10.93 -6.63
N PRO A 58 8.20 -11.27 -5.38
CA PRO A 58 8.27 -12.66 -4.91
C PRO A 58 6.92 -13.37 -5.01
N SER A 59 6.93 -14.67 -5.33
CA SER A 59 5.72 -15.46 -5.61
C SER A 59 4.92 -15.87 -4.37
N ASP A 60 5.47 -15.69 -3.16
CA ASP A 60 4.87 -16.09 -1.88
C ASP A 60 4.00 -15.00 -1.24
N ASN A 61 3.79 -13.88 -1.92
CA ASN A 61 3.06 -12.73 -1.40
C ASN A 61 1.70 -12.57 -2.10
N PRO A 62 0.57 -12.86 -1.43
CA PRO A 62 -0.75 -12.88 -2.04
C PRO A 62 -1.14 -11.51 -2.61
N LEU A 63 -2.18 -11.49 -3.45
CA LEU A 63 -2.73 -10.29 -4.08
C LEU A 63 -4.12 -9.98 -3.50
N ILE A 64 -4.47 -8.69 -3.51
CA ILE A 64 -5.83 -8.25 -3.15
C ILE A 64 -6.68 -8.24 -4.41
N VAL A 65 -7.82 -8.92 -4.36
CA VAL A 65 -8.83 -8.93 -5.42
C VAL A 65 -9.79 -7.76 -5.21
N HIS A 66 -9.97 -6.97 -6.26
CA HIS A 66 -10.85 -5.82 -6.29
C HIS A 66 -12.14 -6.17 -7.02
N ILE A 67 -13.27 -5.81 -6.43
CA ILE A 67 -14.62 -6.02 -6.96
C ILE A 67 -15.36 -4.69 -7.12
N ALA A 68 -16.25 -4.59 -8.10
CA ALA A 68 -17.06 -3.40 -8.33
C ALA A 68 -18.28 -3.31 -7.39
N ASP A 69 -18.84 -4.46 -7.03
CA ASP A 69 -20.02 -4.62 -6.20
C ASP A 69 -19.99 -5.95 -5.43
N ARG A 70 -20.98 -6.17 -4.54
CA ARG A 70 -21.06 -7.35 -3.67
C ARG A 70 -21.31 -8.66 -4.39
N SER A 71 -21.94 -8.65 -5.57
CA SER A 71 -22.19 -9.89 -6.31
C SER A 71 -20.87 -10.54 -6.75
N GLY A 72 -19.83 -9.73 -6.99
CA GLY A 72 -18.48 -10.21 -7.27
C GLY A 72 -17.87 -11.00 -6.10
N LEU A 73 -18.27 -10.72 -4.85
CA LEU A 73 -17.78 -11.44 -3.67
C LEU A 73 -18.28 -12.89 -3.65
N GLU A 74 -19.55 -13.10 -4.00
CA GLU A 74 -20.19 -14.43 -3.95
C GLU A 74 -19.51 -15.44 -4.86
N GLN A 75 -18.91 -14.98 -5.96
CA GLN A 75 -18.15 -15.81 -6.90
C GLN A 75 -16.75 -16.17 -6.37
N LEU A 76 -16.21 -15.40 -5.42
CA LEU A 76 -14.83 -15.50 -4.95
C LEU A 76 -14.71 -16.25 -3.62
N THR A 77 -15.65 -16.05 -2.69
CA THR A 77 -15.48 -16.48 -1.29
C THR A 77 -16.60 -17.39 -0.82
N LEU A 78 -16.31 -18.21 0.19
CA LEU A 78 -17.34 -18.83 1.01
C LEU A 78 -18.11 -17.76 1.81
N PRO A 79 -19.28 -18.08 2.38
CA PRO A 79 -20.06 -17.14 3.18
C PRO A 79 -19.22 -16.49 4.29
N ALA A 80 -19.29 -15.17 4.38
CA ALA A 80 -18.53 -14.39 5.36
C ALA A 80 -19.23 -14.42 6.74
N PRO A 81 -18.47 -14.39 7.85
CA PRO A 81 -19.05 -14.31 9.19
C PRO A 81 -19.77 -12.98 9.41
N ALA A 82 -20.71 -12.93 10.37
CA ALA A 82 -21.53 -11.76 10.63
C ALA A 82 -20.71 -10.47 10.91
N THR A 83 -19.59 -10.58 11.63
CA THR A 83 -18.69 -9.44 11.85
C THR A 83 -18.07 -8.92 10.55
N ALA A 84 -17.69 -9.82 9.63
CA ALA A 84 -17.18 -9.42 8.32
C ALA A 84 -18.26 -8.72 7.48
N LEU A 85 -19.52 -9.17 7.55
CA LEU A 85 -20.63 -8.49 6.88
C LEU A 85 -20.84 -7.07 7.41
N ARG A 86 -20.83 -6.87 8.74
CA ARG A 86 -20.92 -5.53 9.34
C ARG A 86 -19.77 -4.61 8.90
N LEU A 87 -18.55 -5.15 8.84
CA LEU A 87 -17.39 -4.43 8.32
C LEU A 87 -17.57 -4.01 6.85
N MET A 88 -18.10 -4.89 6.00
CA MET A 88 -18.43 -4.54 4.62
C MET A 88 -19.51 -3.47 4.55
N ASP A 89 -20.58 -3.58 5.35
CA ASP A 89 -21.70 -2.63 5.36
C ASP A 89 -21.25 -1.22 5.75
N ARG A 90 -20.29 -1.14 6.68
CA ARG A 90 -19.78 0.12 7.20
C ARG A 90 -18.70 0.75 6.32
N HIS A 91 -17.80 -0.06 5.76
CA HIS A 91 -16.55 0.43 5.16
C HIS A 91 -16.38 0.12 3.68
N TRP A 92 -17.33 -0.56 3.03
CA TRP A 92 -17.31 -0.76 1.58
C TRP A 92 -18.41 0.06 0.87
N PRO A 93 -18.10 0.73 -0.25
CA PRO A 93 -16.78 0.87 -0.85
C PRO A 93 -15.82 1.68 0.03
N GLY A 94 -14.55 1.30 0.10
CA GLY A 94 -13.58 2.00 0.94
C GLY A 94 -12.23 1.29 1.15
N PRO A 95 -11.36 1.89 1.98
CA PRO A 95 -9.99 1.44 2.20
C PRO A 95 -9.90 0.26 3.18
N LEU A 96 -10.89 -0.62 3.18
CA LEU A 96 -10.90 -1.86 3.96
C LEU A 96 -10.74 -3.08 3.05
N THR A 97 -9.85 -3.99 3.44
CA THR A 97 -9.66 -5.29 2.81
C THR A 97 -9.98 -6.39 3.81
N LEU A 98 -10.76 -7.38 3.39
CA LEU A 98 -11.13 -8.54 4.19
C LEU A 98 -10.44 -9.80 3.67
N VAL A 99 -9.76 -10.52 4.54
CA VAL A 99 -9.26 -11.87 4.27
C VAL A 99 -10.35 -12.87 4.59
N LEU A 100 -10.82 -13.59 3.57
CA LEU A 100 -11.98 -14.49 3.64
C LEU A 100 -11.62 -15.85 3.04
N ALA A 101 -12.30 -16.91 3.48
CA ALA A 101 -12.12 -18.24 2.89
C ALA A 101 -12.49 -18.22 1.40
N VAL A 102 -11.58 -18.68 0.55
CA VAL A 102 -11.74 -18.66 -0.90
C VAL A 102 -12.55 -19.86 -1.37
N ARG A 103 -13.39 -19.69 -2.40
CA ARG A 103 -13.97 -20.84 -3.09
C ARG A 103 -12.87 -21.56 -3.89
N PRO A 104 -12.76 -22.90 -3.81
CA PRO A 104 -11.77 -23.64 -4.60
C PRO A 104 -11.89 -23.32 -6.10
N GLY A 105 -10.76 -22.94 -6.72
CA GLY A 105 -10.70 -22.63 -8.16
C GLY A 105 -11.31 -21.28 -8.58
N ALA A 106 -11.81 -20.46 -7.65
CA ALA A 106 -12.42 -19.17 -7.99
C ALA A 106 -11.42 -18.11 -8.47
N VAL A 107 -10.13 -18.27 -8.15
CA VAL A 107 -9.03 -17.40 -8.56
C VAL A 107 -7.82 -18.23 -8.93
N ALA A 108 -6.91 -17.67 -9.73
CA ALA A 108 -5.64 -18.31 -10.04
C ALA A 108 -4.84 -18.53 -8.75
N ALA A 109 -4.16 -19.68 -8.62
CA ALA A 109 -3.46 -20.09 -7.39
C ALA A 109 -2.47 -19.04 -6.84
N ARG A 110 -1.85 -18.26 -7.74
CA ARG A 110 -0.91 -17.19 -7.37
C ARG A 110 -1.56 -15.98 -6.71
N VAL A 111 -2.87 -15.80 -6.87
CA VAL A 111 -3.60 -14.73 -6.17
C VAL A 111 -3.61 -14.98 -4.67
N THR A 112 -3.82 -16.23 -4.23
CA THR A 112 -3.82 -16.60 -2.81
C THR A 112 -2.46 -17.05 -2.30
N ALA A 113 -1.44 -17.11 -3.18
CA ALA A 113 -0.14 -17.71 -2.86
C ALA A 113 -0.26 -19.14 -2.28
N GLY A 114 -1.27 -19.90 -2.73
CA GLY A 114 -1.55 -21.27 -2.25
C GLY A 114 -2.36 -21.35 -0.96
N LEU A 115 -2.77 -20.22 -0.37
CA LEU A 115 -3.64 -20.19 0.81
C LEU A 115 -5.09 -20.56 0.45
N ASP A 116 -5.82 -21.00 1.47
CA ASP A 116 -7.28 -21.24 1.48
C ASP A 116 -8.11 -19.96 1.69
N THR A 117 -7.44 -18.81 1.69
CA THR A 117 -8.04 -17.49 1.86
C THR A 117 -7.67 -16.55 0.73
N VAL A 118 -8.55 -15.59 0.46
CA VAL A 118 -8.35 -14.50 -0.50
C VAL A 118 -8.64 -13.16 0.17
N ALA A 119 -7.78 -12.17 -0.10
CA ALA A 119 -8.00 -10.81 0.34
C ALA A 119 -8.86 -10.06 -0.67
N VAL A 120 -10.01 -9.54 -0.26
CA VAL A 120 -10.98 -8.86 -1.14
C VAL A 120 -11.22 -7.42 -0.69
N ARG A 121 -11.42 -6.51 -1.64
CA ARG A 121 -11.78 -5.10 -1.39
C ARG A 121 -12.70 -4.56 -2.47
N MET A 122 -13.65 -3.70 -2.06
CA MET A 122 -14.42 -2.85 -2.97
C MET A 122 -13.90 -1.41 -2.88
N PRO A 123 -13.13 -0.89 -3.86
CA PRO A 123 -12.49 0.42 -3.74
C PRO A 123 -13.49 1.59 -3.77
N ALA A 124 -13.27 2.61 -2.94
CA ALA A 124 -14.03 3.86 -2.93
C ALA A 124 -13.60 4.85 -4.03
N HIS A 125 -13.16 4.36 -5.20
CA HIS A 125 -12.79 5.20 -6.33
C HIS A 125 -13.72 4.95 -7.52
N GLY A 126 -14.42 5.99 -7.98
CA GLY A 126 -15.40 5.88 -9.07
C GLY A 126 -14.80 5.27 -10.33
N LEU A 127 -13.62 5.76 -10.75
CA LEU A 127 -12.89 5.24 -11.91
C LEU A 127 -12.47 3.77 -11.76
N ALA A 128 -12.03 3.35 -10.57
CA ALA A 128 -11.65 1.95 -10.32
C ALA A 128 -12.86 1.02 -10.45
N ARG A 129 -14.00 1.39 -9.86
CA ARG A 129 -15.22 0.58 -9.95
C ARG A 129 -15.77 0.51 -11.37
N ARG A 130 -15.75 1.62 -12.13
CA ARG A 130 -16.13 1.62 -13.55
C ARG A 130 -15.20 0.73 -14.38
N LEU A 131 -13.89 0.76 -14.13
CA LEU A 131 -12.93 -0.13 -14.80
C LEU A 131 -13.20 -1.60 -14.50
N ILE A 132 -13.38 -1.96 -13.22
CA ILE A 132 -13.67 -3.35 -12.81
C ILE A 132 -14.97 -3.83 -13.44
N ALA A 133 -16.02 -2.99 -13.45
CA ALA A 133 -17.28 -3.30 -14.10
C ALA A 133 -17.12 -3.47 -15.62
N ALA A 134 -16.39 -2.57 -16.29
CA ALA A 134 -16.13 -2.64 -17.73
C ALA A 134 -15.30 -3.87 -18.13
N ALA A 135 -14.39 -4.32 -17.26
CA ALA A 135 -13.60 -5.54 -17.47
C ALA A 135 -14.45 -6.82 -17.34
N GLY A 136 -15.58 -6.77 -16.61
CA GLY A 136 -16.45 -7.93 -16.40
C GLY A 136 -15.78 -9.06 -15.60
N CYS A 137 -14.73 -8.75 -14.84
CA CYS A 137 -13.96 -9.73 -14.07
C CYS A 137 -13.42 -9.15 -12.76
N PRO A 138 -13.20 -9.99 -11.74
CA PRO A 138 -12.52 -9.57 -10.51
C PRO A 138 -11.05 -9.24 -10.80
N ILE A 139 -10.54 -8.14 -10.27
CA ILE A 139 -9.19 -7.64 -10.60
C ILE A 139 -8.21 -7.88 -9.46
N ALA A 140 -7.26 -8.80 -9.62
CA ALA A 140 -6.15 -8.96 -8.68
C ALA A 140 -5.14 -7.82 -8.89
N ALA A 141 -4.94 -6.98 -7.87
CA ALA A 141 -4.08 -5.80 -7.98
C ALA A 141 -3.29 -5.53 -6.70
N PRO A 142 -1.95 -5.74 -6.70
CA PRO A 142 -1.06 -5.09 -5.74
C PRO A 142 -0.83 -3.62 -6.15
N SER A 143 -0.09 -2.86 -5.34
CA SER A 143 0.36 -1.51 -5.69
C SER A 143 1.14 -1.47 -7.01
N ALA A 144 1.03 -0.41 -7.80
CA ALA A 144 1.60 -0.31 -9.15
C ALA A 144 3.08 0.16 -9.20
N ASN A 145 3.91 -0.31 -8.28
CA ASN A 145 5.34 0.00 -8.21
C ASN A 145 6.22 -1.23 -8.45
N ARG A 146 7.51 -1.02 -8.77
CA ARG A 146 8.51 -2.09 -8.66
C ARG A 146 8.64 -2.54 -7.21
N SER A 147 8.81 -3.85 -7.00
CA SER A 147 8.88 -4.42 -5.66
C SER A 147 9.97 -3.73 -4.82
N GLY A 148 9.65 -3.43 -3.56
CA GLY A 148 10.52 -2.70 -2.63
C GLY A 148 10.36 -1.17 -2.63
N ARG A 149 10.08 -0.56 -3.78
CA ARG A 149 9.93 0.91 -3.91
C ARG A 149 8.72 1.46 -3.14
N PRO A 150 8.67 2.77 -2.81
CA PRO A 150 7.48 3.42 -2.28
C PRO A 150 6.25 3.20 -3.16
N SER A 151 5.06 3.05 -2.59
CA SER A 151 3.85 2.82 -3.39
C SER A 151 3.50 4.05 -4.24
N PRO A 152 2.88 3.87 -5.41
CA PRO A 152 2.58 4.99 -6.30
C PRO A 152 1.26 5.64 -5.93
N THR A 153 1.30 6.94 -5.64
CA THR A 153 0.09 7.77 -5.41
C THR A 153 -0.32 8.61 -6.62
N THR A 154 0.45 8.58 -7.72
CA THR A 154 0.16 9.33 -8.96
C THR A 154 0.47 8.48 -10.19
N ALA A 155 -0.12 8.81 -11.33
CA ALA A 155 0.22 8.19 -12.61
C ALA A 155 1.71 8.37 -12.98
N ALA A 156 2.32 9.50 -12.60
CA ALA A 156 3.75 9.75 -12.81
C ALA A 156 4.62 8.72 -12.06
N HIS A 157 4.28 8.40 -10.81
CA HIS A 157 4.96 7.35 -10.04
C HIS A 157 4.84 5.98 -10.69
N VAL A 158 3.69 5.67 -11.29
CA VAL A 158 3.50 4.41 -12.02
C VAL A 158 4.39 4.36 -13.26
N ARG A 159 4.42 5.44 -14.05
CA ARG A 159 5.24 5.51 -15.26
C ARG A 159 6.73 5.37 -14.95
N GLU A 160 7.20 6.04 -13.91
CA GLU A 160 8.59 5.93 -13.45
C GLU A 160 9.01 4.47 -13.21
N ASP A 161 8.09 3.65 -12.69
CA ASP A 161 8.38 2.26 -12.30
C ASP A 161 8.10 1.24 -13.41
N LEU A 162 7.05 1.46 -14.22
CA LEU A 162 6.39 0.42 -15.02
C LEU A 162 6.17 0.78 -16.50
N ASP A 163 6.56 1.97 -16.96
CA ASP A 163 6.47 2.31 -18.39
C ASP A 163 7.26 1.29 -19.23
N GLY A 164 6.66 0.83 -20.32
CA GLY A 164 7.24 -0.22 -21.16
C GLY A 164 7.03 -1.67 -20.66
N ARG A 165 6.52 -1.85 -19.44
CA ARG A 165 6.36 -3.17 -18.77
C ARG A 165 4.91 -3.61 -18.61
N ILE A 166 3.97 -2.68 -18.77
CA ILE A 166 2.53 -2.91 -18.60
C ILE A 166 1.78 -2.47 -19.85
N ASP A 167 0.63 -3.08 -20.10
CA ASP A 167 -0.13 -2.82 -21.33
C ASP A 167 -0.82 -1.45 -21.30
N GLY A 168 -1.23 -1.00 -20.11
CA GLY A 168 -1.78 0.34 -19.98
C GLY A 168 -1.85 0.93 -18.58
N LEU A 169 -2.17 2.22 -18.53
CA LEU A 169 -2.31 3.05 -17.33
C LEU A 169 -3.52 3.98 -17.50
N LEU A 170 -4.45 3.88 -16.58
CA LEU A 170 -5.57 4.80 -16.46
C LEU A 170 -5.16 5.92 -15.47
N ASP A 171 -5.04 7.15 -15.95
CA ASP A 171 -4.69 8.31 -15.13
C ASP A 171 -5.95 9.04 -14.64
N GLY A 172 -6.23 8.89 -13.35
CA GLY A 172 -7.32 9.57 -12.64
C GLY A 172 -6.83 10.58 -11.60
N GLY A 173 -5.60 11.08 -11.73
CA GLY A 173 -5.03 12.03 -10.78
C GLY A 173 -4.47 11.40 -9.50
N PRO A 174 -4.11 12.20 -8.48
CA PRO A 174 -3.55 11.70 -7.24
C PRO A 174 -4.52 10.82 -6.44
N ALA A 175 -4.00 9.79 -5.77
CA ALA A 175 -4.75 9.01 -4.80
C ALA A 175 -5.12 9.87 -3.57
N GLY A 176 -6.24 9.57 -2.91
CA GLY A 176 -6.74 10.36 -1.78
C GLY A 176 -5.96 10.12 -0.47
N VAL A 177 -6.08 8.91 0.08
CA VAL A 177 -5.50 8.50 1.39
C VAL A 177 -3.98 8.41 1.33
N GLY A 178 -3.42 7.94 0.22
CA GLY A 178 -1.97 7.79 -0.01
C GLY A 178 -1.27 6.67 0.77
N LEU A 179 -1.98 5.95 1.64
CA LEU A 179 -1.53 4.68 2.24
C LEU A 179 -2.43 3.54 1.76
N GLU A 180 -1.92 2.31 1.78
CA GLU A 180 -2.71 1.13 1.41
C GLU A 180 -3.88 0.87 2.38
N SER A 181 -4.84 0.06 1.92
CA SER A 181 -6.01 -0.34 2.73
C SER A 181 -5.62 -1.03 4.04
N THR A 182 -6.45 -0.83 5.06
CA THR A 182 -6.44 -1.66 6.26
C THR A 182 -6.82 -3.07 5.87
N VAL A 183 -6.07 -4.07 6.32
CA VAL A 183 -6.35 -5.49 6.05
C VAL A 183 -6.71 -6.16 7.35
N VAL A 184 -7.88 -6.81 7.39
CA VAL A 184 -8.34 -7.54 8.57
C VAL A 184 -8.81 -8.95 8.23
N GLN A 185 -8.76 -9.81 9.23
CA GLN A 185 -9.34 -11.15 9.22
C GLN A 185 -10.26 -11.29 10.42
N VAL A 186 -11.39 -11.98 10.26
CA VAL A 186 -12.32 -12.28 11.35
C VAL A 186 -12.15 -13.74 11.73
N ASP A 187 -11.92 -14.03 13.01
CA ASP A 187 -11.83 -15.41 13.51
C ASP A 187 -13.20 -16.04 13.78
N GLU A 188 -13.22 -17.33 14.12
CA GLU A 188 -14.45 -18.08 14.42
C GLU A 188 -15.24 -17.49 15.61
N GLY A 189 -14.54 -16.86 16.55
CA GLY A 189 -15.14 -16.14 17.68
C GLY A 189 -15.70 -14.76 17.32
N GLY A 190 -15.58 -14.35 16.06
CA GLY A 190 -16.04 -13.06 15.56
C GLY A 190 -15.12 -11.89 15.93
N ARG A 191 -13.90 -12.14 16.41
CA ARG A 191 -12.89 -11.11 16.72
C ARG A 191 -12.16 -10.66 15.46
N ILE A 192 -11.83 -9.38 15.42
CA ILE A 192 -11.20 -8.71 14.28
C ILE A 192 -9.69 -8.65 14.51
N HIS A 193 -8.94 -9.33 13.65
CA HIS A 193 -7.48 -9.31 13.61
C HIS A 193 -7.00 -8.29 12.60
N ILE A 194 -6.26 -7.27 13.04
CA ILE A 194 -5.66 -6.26 12.14
C ILE A 194 -4.35 -6.82 11.61
N LEU A 195 -4.35 -7.26 10.36
CA LEU A 195 -3.16 -7.81 9.68
C LEU A 195 -2.27 -6.72 9.09
N ARG A 196 -2.88 -5.59 8.71
CA ARG A 196 -2.16 -4.41 8.25
C ARG A 196 -2.95 -3.13 8.58
N PRO A 197 -2.36 -2.16 9.30
CA PRO A 197 -2.98 -0.86 9.50
C PRO A 197 -2.98 -0.05 8.19
N GLY A 198 -4.04 0.72 7.98
CA GLY A 198 -4.29 1.52 6.79
C GLY A 198 -5.35 2.60 7.02
N GLY A 199 -6.13 2.91 5.99
CA GLY A 199 -7.10 4.03 6.01
C GLY A 199 -8.33 3.85 6.91
N VAL A 200 -8.61 2.66 7.44
CA VAL A 200 -9.64 2.41 8.48
C VAL A 200 -8.94 2.16 9.81
N THR A 201 -9.29 2.93 10.84
CA THR A 201 -8.60 2.90 12.14
C THR A 201 -9.04 1.75 13.03
N SER A 202 -8.23 1.43 14.04
CA SER A 202 -8.56 0.45 15.09
C SER A 202 -9.90 0.79 15.79
N SER A 203 -10.14 2.07 16.10
CA SER A 203 -11.39 2.52 16.74
C SER A 203 -12.61 2.37 15.84
N GLU A 204 -12.48 2.61 14.54
CA GLU A 204 -13.56 2.38 13.57
C GLU A 204 -13.90 0.89 13.44
N LEU A 205 -12.87 0.03 13.43
CA LEU A 205 -13.06 -1.43 13.39
C LEU A 205 -13.74 -1.95 14.67
N ALA A 206 -13.36 -1.42 15.83
CA ALA A 206 -13.94 -1.81 17.13
C ALA A 206 -15.46 -1.55 17.21
N ALA A 207 -15.97 -0.57 16.44
CA ALA A 207 -17.41 -0.31 16.33
C ALA A 207 -18.17 -1.44 15.61
N CYS A 208 -17.48 -2.30 14.84
CA CYS A 208 -18.07 -3.41 14.11
C CYS A 208 -17.98 -4.74 14.86
N GLY A 209 -17.09 -4.88 15.85
CA GLY A 209 -16.89 -6.10 16.61
C GLY A 209 -15.65 -6.03 17.52
N PRO A 210 -15.46 -7.02 18.40
CA PRO A 210 -14.31 -7.03 19.30
C PRO A 210 -13.01 -7.13 18.51
N LEU A 211 -12.01 -6.31 18.84
CA LEU A 211 -10.66 -6.47 18.32
C LEU A 211 -9.99 -7.67 19.01
N ALA A 212 -9.22 -8.43 18.25
CA ALA A 212 -8.27 -9.38 18.82
C ALA A 212 -7.11 -8.63 19.48
N GLU A 213 -6.48 -9.25 20.47
CA GLU A 213 -5.22 -8.74 21.01
C GLU A 213 -4.16 -8.71 19.89
N PRO A 214 -3.28 -7.69 19.87
CA PRO A 214 -2.18 -7.67 18.92
C PRO A 214 -1.34 -8.93 19.11
N GLU A 215 -1.18 -9.73 18.04
CA GLU A 215 -0.18 -10.78 18.03
C GLU A 215 1.19 -10.12 18.30
N PRO A 216 1.99 -10.61 19.26
CA PRO A 216 3.32 -10.07 19.48
C PRO A 216 4.09 -10.17 18.16
N ALA A 217 4.70 -9.06 17.73
CA ALA A 217 5.56 -9.07 16.57
C ALA A 217 6.67 -10.09 16.83
N GLY A 218 6.58 -11.26 16.19
CA GLY A 218 7.61 -12.29 16.28
C GLY A 218 8.97 -11.65 16.05
N SER A 219 9.91 -11.93 16.95
CA SER A 219 11.30 -11.54 16.79
C SER A 219 11.77 -11.89 15.38
N ALA A 220 12.53 -10.99 14.75
CA ALA A 220 13.14 -11.19 13.42
C ALA A 220 14.06 -12.43 13.32
N GLU A 221 14.21 -13.18 14.42
CA GLU A 221 15.00 -14.40 14.54
C GLU A 221 14.14 -15.68 14.35
N ASP A 222 12.81 -15.60 14.40
CA ASP A 222 11.87 -16.70 14.12
C ASP A 222 11.37 -16.74 12.66
N GLU A 223 12.04 -16.04 11.73
CA GLU A 223 11.74 -16.07 10.28
C GLU A 223 12.15 -17.39 9.60
N THR A 224 12.66 -18.37 10.34
CA THR A 224 13.14 -19.66 9.81
C THR A 224 12.11 -20.81 9.87
N ALA A 225 10.86 -20.57 10.31
CA ALA A 225 9.79 -21.57 10.28
C ALA A 225 8.54 -21.13 9.47
N ALA A 226 8.62 -21.27 8.14
CA ALA A 226 7.58 -21.77 7.24
C ALA A 226 6.08 -21.40 7.47
N ALA A 227 5.73 -20.14 7.73
CA ALA A 227 4.35 -19.65 7.54
C ALA A 227 4.29 -18.60 6.41
N ALA A 228 3.53 -18.91 5.34
CA ALA A 228 3.32 -17.94 4.26
C ALA A 228 2.53 -16.71 4.78
N PRO A 229 2.87 -15.49 4.35
CA PRO A 229 2.22 -14.28 4.87
C PRO A 229 0.73 -14.26 4.51
N ARG A 230 -0.14 -14.12 5.51
CA ARG A 230 -1.60 -14.04 5.33
C ARG A 230 -2.06 -12.76 4.62
N SER A 231 -1.22 -11.74 4.53
CA SER A 231 -1.54 -10.48 3.85
C SER A 231 -0.32 -9.80 3.23
N PRO A 232 -0.51 -8.89 2.26
CA PRO A 232 0.60 -8.20 1.61
C PRO A 232 1.29 -7.18 2.51
N GLY A 233 2.63 -7.18 2.47
CA GLY A 233 3.47 -6.11 3.03
C GLY A 233 4.08 -6.42 4.40
N VAL A 234 4.21 -7.71 4.76
CA VAL A 234 4.69 -8.16 6.09
C VAL A 234 6.15 -8.66 6.07
N LYS A 235 6.60 -9.32 4.98
CA LYS A 235 7.84 -10.13 4.98
C LYS A 235 9.10 -9.47 4.39
N TYR A 236 8.96 -8.40 3.59
CA TYR A 236 10.09 -7.81 2.85
C TYR A 236 10.29 -6.33 3.20
N LYS A 237 11.49 -5.80 2.94
CA LYS A 237 11.72 -4.35 2.97
C LYS A 237 10.75 -3.69 1.97
N HIS A 238 9.74 -3.03 2.51
CA HIS A 238 8.65 -2.44 1.76
C HIS A 238 8.68 -0.93 1.98
N TYR A 239 8.41 -0.18 0.91
CA TYR A 239 8.28 1.28 0.94
C TYR A 239 9.58 2.05 1.14
N ALA A 240 10.72 1.36 1.10
CA ALA A 240 12.00 1.99 1.38
C ALA A 240 12.42 2.89 0.21
N PRO A 241 12.84 4.14 0.48
CA PRO A 241 13.58 4.92 -0.50
C PRO A 241 14.92 4.21 -0.83
N SER A 242 15.56 4.64 -1.90
CA SER A 242 16.88 4.17 -2.32
C SER A 242 17.97 4.57 -1.31
N GLY A 243 17.83 5.73 -0.68
CA GLY A 243 18.68 6.19 0.41
C GLY A 243 18.43 5.45 1.73
N ALA A 244 19.44 5.43 2.62
CA ALA A 244 19.29 4.88 3.95
C ALA A 244 18.43 5.83 4.81
N MET A 245 17.32 5.34 5.35
CA MET A 245 16.40 6.13 6.16
C MET A 245 16.47 5.73 7.64
N ARG A 246 16.52 6.73 8.54
CA ARG A 246 16.45 6.56 9.99
C ARG A 246 15.26 7.32 10.56
N LEU A 247 14.37 6.60 11.24
CA LEU A 247 13.27 7.19 12.00
C LEU A 247 13.77 7.59 13.40
N VAL A 248 13.38 8.78 13.87
CA VAL A 248 13.73 9.30 15.21
C VAL A 248 12.44 9.60 15.99
N GLU A 249 12.36 9.09 17.21
CA GLU A 249 11.17 9.14 18.08
C GLU A 249 11.56 9.68 19.45
N GLY A 250 10.79 10.60 20.02
CA GLY A 250 11.13 11.23 21.29
C GLY A 250 10.41 12.56 21.52
N ALA A 251 10.87 13.33 22.49
CA ALA A 251 10.37 14.70 22.70
C ALA A 251 10.76 15.60 21.50
N PRO A 252 9.89 16.53 21.05
CA PRO A 252 10.12 17.32 19.83
C PRO A 252 11.50 17.99 19.75
N ASP A 253 11.94 18.67 20.82
CA ASP A 253 13.24 19.33 20.85
C ASP A 253 14.42 18.36 20.78
N ALA A 254 14.28 17.19 21.43
CA ALA A 254 15.30 16.13 21.42
C ALA A 254 15.40 15.47 20.04
N VAL A 255 14.25 15.19 19.40
CA VAL A 255 14.16 14.69 18.02
C VAL A 255 14.85 15.67 17.07
N ARG A 256 14.49 16.95 17.16
CA ARG A 256 15.08 18.01 16.34
C ARG A 256 16.59 18.08 16.48
N ALA A 257 17.08 18.14 17.72
CA ALA A 257 18.51 18.22 18.01
C ALA A 257 19.26 16.99 17.50
N ARG A 258 18.70 15.79 17.72
CA ARG A 258 19.28 14.53 17.24
C ARG A 258 19.34 14.49 15.72
N ILE A 259 18.24 14.77 15.03
CA ILE A 259 18.21 14.76 13.56
C ILE A 259 19.25 15.73 12.99
N GLN A 260 19.33 16.96 13.51
CA GLN A 260 20.31 17.93 13.01
C GLN A 260 21.75 17.46 13.24
N GLN A 261 22.05 16.86 14.40
CA GLN A 261 23.37 16.30 14.68
C GLN A 261 23.74 15.23 13.65
N GLU A 262 22.86 14.27 13.39
CA GLU A 262 23.11 13.17 12.45
C GLU A 262 23.28 13.66 11.01
N VAL A 263 22.49 14.65 10.60
CA VAL A 263 22.61 15.33 9.30
C VAL A 263 23.97 16.00 9.17
N ASP A 264 24.40 16.80 10.16
CA ASP A 264 25.69 17.50 10.15
C ASP A 264 26.88 16.52 10.14
N GLU A 265 26.76 15.38 10.83
CA GLU A 265 27.74 14.30 10.80
C GLU A 265 27.82 13.60 9.43
N ALA A 266 26.69 13.32 8.80
CA ALA A 266 26.65 12.69 7.49
C ALA A 266 27.11 13.62 6.36
N ALA A 267 26.76 14.91 6.44
CA ALA A 267 27.25 15.93 5.50
C ALA A 267 28.78 16.04 5.56
N ARG A 268 29.38 16.01 6.76
CA ARG A 268 30.85 15.95 6.93
C ARG A 268 31.50 14.70 6.32
N ARG A 269 30.75 13.61 6.20
CA ARG A 269 31.18 12.37 5.49
C ARG A 269 30.91 12.41 3.98
N GLY A 270 30.40 13.52 3.45
CA GLY A 270 30.10 13.69 2.02
C GLY A 270 28.81 13.02 1.55
N ALA A 271 27.92 12.61 2.46
CA ALA A 271 26.61 12.09 2.08
C ALA A 271 25.69 13.23 1.62
N ARG A 272 24.80 12.94 0.65
CA ARG A 272 23.70 13.84 0.33
C ARG A 272 22.55 13.60 1.31
N THR A 273 22.22 14.62 2.08
CA THR A 273 21.38 14.53 3.28
C THR A 273 19.94 14.97 3.01
N GLY A 274 18.99 14.27 3.62
CA GLY A 274 17.58 14.57 3.54
C GLY A 274 16.89 14.53 4.90
N VAL A 275 15.91 15.41 5.10
CA VAL A 275 15.04 15.37 6.28
C VAL A 275 13.58 15.33 5.85
N LEU A 276 12.86 14.30 6.29
CA LEU A 276 11.41 14.19 6.19
C LEU A 276 10.79 14.67 7.50
N ALA A 277 10.13 15.83 7.47
CA ALA A 277 9.56 16.46 8.64
C ALA A 277 8.06 16.75 8.47
N PHE A 278 7.39 17.07 9.58
CA PHE A 278 6.08 17.73 9.49
C PHE A 278 6.24 19.19 9.04
N ALA A 279 5.20 19.75 8.43
CA ALA A 279 5.22 21.10 7.86
C ALA A 279 5.61 22.16 8.91
N GLU A 280 5.13 21.97 10.13
CA GLU A 280 5.40 22.81 11.29
C GLU A 280 6.89 22.84 11.67
N HIS A 281 7.61 21.75 11.41
CA HIS A 281 9.01 21.59 11.81
C HIS A 281 10.00 21.74 10.66
N ALA A 282 9.57 21.67 9.40
CA ALA A 282 10.46 21.65 8.23
C ALA A 282 11.47 22.82 8.20
N ALA A 283 11.05 24.03 8.57
CA ALA A 283 11.91 25.21 8.59
C ALA A 283 13.04 25.17 9.64
N HIS A 284 12.96 24.21 10.57
CA HIS A 284 13.91 24.09 11.67
C HIS A 284 15.14 23.24 11.37
N TYR A 285 15.13 22.52 10.24
CA TYR A 285 16.20 21.65 9.80
C TYR A 285 17.04 22.29 8.70
N ARG A 286 18.32 21.92 8.67
CA ARG A 286 19.23 22.23 7.56
C ARG A 286 19.81 20.94 7.02
N ALA A 287 19.52 20.64 5.76
CA ALA A 287 20.00 19.50 4.98
C ALA A 287 20.05 19.89 3.50
N ASP A 288 20.62 19.05 2.64
CA ASP A 288 20.58 19.28 1.18
C ASP A 288 19.15 19.29 0.63
N LEU A 289 18.26 18.51 1.26
CA LEU A 289 16.84 18.49 0.92
C LEU A 289 15.98 18.29 2.17
N VAL A 290 15.11 19.25 2.47
CA VAL A 290 14.08 19.10 3.51
C VAL A 290 12.72 19.01 2.82
N LEU A 291 11.99 17.92 3.06
CA LEU A 291 10.65 17.71 2.52
C LEU A 291 9.65 17.54 3.66
N SER A 292 8.46 18.10 3.45
CA SER A 292 7.31 17.81 4.29
C SER A 292 6.43 16.75 3.65
N CYS A 293 5.99 15.76 4.45
CA CYS A 293 4.91 14.86 4.01
C CYS A 293 3.52 15.41 4.33
N GLY A 294 3.39 16.44 5.18
CA GLY A 294 2.12 17.00 5.62
C GLY A 294 2.22 17.64 7.00
N SER A 295 1.07 17.95 7.60
CA SER A 295 0.98 18.63 8.91
C SER A 295 0.83 17.64 10.06
N LEU A 296 1.48 17.93 11.20
CA LEU A 296 1.30 17.16 12.44
C LEU A 296 -0.12 17.27 13.00
N SER A 297 -0.80 18.39 12.73
CA SER A 297 -2.20 18.61 13.12
C SER A 297 -3.21 17.89 12.21
N ARG A 298 -2.77 17.39 11.05
CA ARG A 298 -3.60 16.75 10.02
C ARG A 298 -2.87 15.55 9.43
N LEU A 299 -2.82 14.46 10.19
CA LEU A 299 -2.06 13.25 9.84
C LEU A 299 -2.53 12.59 8.54
N GLU A 300 -3.75 12.84 8.10
CA GLU A 300 -4.27 12.43 6.78
C GLU A 300 -3.48 13.06 5.63
N GLU A 301 -3.04 14.32 5.79
CA GLU A 301 -2.15 14.96 4.81
C GLU A 301 -0.78 14.29 4.81
N ALA A 302 -0.24 14.02 6.01
CA ALA A 302 1.04 13.34 6.18
C ALA A 302 1.04 11.93 5.54
N ALA A 303 -0.05 11.19 5.74
CA ALA A 303 -0.29 9.91 5.11
C ALA A 303 -0.34 10.02 3.57
N SER A 304 -1.04 11.03 3.04
CA SER A 304 -1.17 11.28 1.61
C SER A 304 0.15 11.65 0.94
N GLY A 305 0.95 12.51 1.60
CA GLY A 305 2.21 13.02 1.08
C GLY A 305 3.43 12.12 1.29
N LEU A 306 3.35 11.10 2.16
CA LEU A 306 4.49 10.25 2.53
C LEU A 306 5.23 9.68 1.31
N TYR A 307 4.54 8.92 0.46
CA TYR A 307 5.22 8.24 -0.65
C TYR A 307 5.73 9.20 -1.72
N ALA A 308 5.06 10.34 -1.92
CA ALA A 308 5.54 11.38 -2.82
C ALA A 308 6.86 11.98 -2.31
N ALA A 309 6.95 12.25 -1.01
CA ALA A 309 8.18 12.74 -0.39
C ALA A 309 9.33 11.71 -0.48
N LEU A 310 9.05 10.43 -0.19
CA LEU A 310 10.05 9.36 -0.33
C LEU A 310 10.57 9.23 -1.76
N ARG A 311 9.69 9.31 -2.77
CA ARG A 311 10.10 9.31 -4.19
C ARG A 311 10.86 10.56 -4.60
N ALA A 312 10.53 11.72 -4.02
CA ALA A 312 11.26 12.96 -4.29
C ALA A 312 12.71 12.90 -3.75
N PHE A 313 12.95 12.22 -2.61
CA PHE A 313 14.32 11.95 -2.15
C PHE A 313 15.11 11.10 -3.16
N ASP A 314 14.50 10.04 -3.69
CA ASP A 314 15.11 9.19 -4.72
C ASP A 314 15.47 9.99 -5.97
N ALA A 315 14.53 10.79 -6.48
CA ALA A 315 14.72 11.62 -7.67
C ALA A 315 15.84 12.65 -7.51
N GLN A 316 16.10 13.10 -6.27
CA GLN A 316 17.16 14.05 -5.93
C GLN A 316 18.47 13.37 -5.53
N GLY A 317 18.55 12.04 -5.58
CA GLY A 317 19.75 11.28 -5.27
C GLY A 317 20.19 11.40 -3.80
N VAL A 318 19.25 11.61 -2.88
CA VAL A 318 19.54 11.68 -1.45
C VAL A 318 19.90 10.30 -0.92
N THR A 319 21.05 10.19 -0.23
CA THR A 319 21.61 8.91 0.20
C THR A 319 21.40 8.62 1.69
N ALA A 320 21.20 9.65 2.51
CA ALA A 320 20.95 9.53 3.94
C ALA A 320 19.75 10.40 4.35
N ILE A 321 18.71 9.79 4.90
CA ILE A 321 17.42 10.41 5.19
C ILE A 321 17.11 10.24 6.68
N TRP A 322 16.71 11.30 7.35
CA TRP A 322 16.14 11.24 8.71
C TRP A 322 14.69 11.64 8.67
N ALA A 323 13.85 10.93 9.42
CA ALA A 323 12.42 11.22 9.50
C ALA A 323 11.97 11.38 10.94
N GLU A 324 11.05 12.32 11.16
CA GLU A 324 10.32 12.46 12.42
C GLU A 324 9.30 11.32 12.57
N ALA A 325 9.19 10.76 13.77
CA ALA A 325 8.10 9.85 14.11
C ALA A 325 6.76 10.60 14.20
N ALA A 326 5.70 9.95 13.74
CA ALA A 326 4.33 10.43 13.86
C ALA A 326 3.67 9.91 15.16
N PRO A 327 2.69 10.64 15.72
CA PRO A 327 1.81 10.11 16.77
C PRO A 327 1.11 8.82 16.30
N ARG A 328 1.00 7.82 17.18
CA ARG A 328 0.31 6.55 16.90
C ARG A 328 -1.18 6.61 17.26
N SER A 329 -1.89 7.58 16.70
CA SER A 329 -3.34 7.72 16.88
C SER A 329 -4.04 7.85 15.53
N GLY A 330 -5.19 7.19 15.39
CA GLY A 330 -5.96 7.19 14.14
C GLY A 330 -5.12 6.68 12.97
N ILE A 331 -5.07 7.46 11.88
CA ILE A 331 -4.24 7.14 10.69
C ILE A 331 -2.72 7.15 10.98
N GLY A 332 -2.31 7.77 12.09
CA GLY A 332 -0.93 7.79 12.55
C GLY A 332 -0.34 6.40 12.82
N GLU A 333 -1.17 5.43 13.22
CA GLU A 333 -0.75 4.02 13.34
C GLU A 333 -0.27 3.45 11.98
N ALA A 334 -1.02 3.75 10.91
CA ALA A 334 -0.68 3.31 9.56
C ALA A 334 0.54 4.05 9.02
N LEU A 335 0.63 5.37 9.25
CA LEU A 335 1.77 6.20 8.88
C LEU A 335 3.06 5.69 9.55
N MET A 336 3.03 5.45 10.87
CA MET A 336 4.17 4.88 11.59
C MET A 336 4.55 3.51 11.06
N ASN A 337 3.57 2.63 10.80
CA ASN A 337 3.86 1.33 10.21
C ASN A 337 4.61 1.43 8.87
N ARG A 338 4.32 2.45 8.04
CA ARG A 338 5.04 2.67 6.79
C ARG A 338 6.42 3.28 7.00
N LEU A 339 6.56 4.24 7.92
CA LEU A 339 7.84 4.85 8.25
C LEU A 339 8.83 3.81 8.80
N GLU A 340 8.39 2.92 9.69
CA GLU A 340 9.21 1.83 10.25
C GLU A 340 9.65 0.81 9.21
N LYS A 341 8.74 0.45 8.28
CA LYS A 341 9.08 -0.44 7.17
C LYS A 341 10.05 0.20 6.17
N ALA A 342 9.88 1.50 5.91
CA ALA A 342 10.75 2.26 5.04
C ALA A 342 12.17 2.43 5.63
N SER A 343 12.29 2.66 6.94
CA SER A 343 13.60 2.71 7.63
C SER A 343 14.28 1.34 7.68
N GLY A 344 13.50 0.26 7.82
CA GLY A 344 14.00 -1.12 7.92
C GLY A 344 14.73 -1.40 9.24
N GLN A 345 14.55 -0.54 10.24
CA GLN A 345 15.16 -0.66 11.58
C GLN A 345 14.32 0.10 12.62
N PRO A 346 14.33 -0.34 13.90
CA PRO A 346 13.54 0.28 14.98
C PRO A 346 13.87 1.76 15.16
N PRO A 347 12.91 2.64 15.54
CA PRO A 347 13.15 4.06 15.74
C PRO A 347 14.32 4.36 16.69
N LEU A 348 15.07 5.44 16.42
CA LEU A 348 16.09 5.95 17.33
C LEU A 348 15.37 6.75 18.41
N ARG A 349 15.40 6.26 19.65
CA ARG A 349 14.73 6.93 20.76
C ARG A 349 15.62 7.97 21.41
N VAL A 350 15.06 9.16 21.63
CA VAL A 350 15.72 10.32 22.27
C VAL A 350 14.85 11.02 23.29
#